data_AF-A0A7S4FIH3-F1
#
_entry.id   AF-A0A7S4FIH3-F1
#
_cell.length_a   1.000
_cell.length_b   1.000
_cell.length_c   1.000
_cell.angle_alpha   90.00
_cell.angle_beta   90.00
_cell.angle_gamma   90.00
#
_symmetry.space_group_name_H-M   'P 1'
#
loop_
_entity.id
_entity.type
_entity.pdbx_description
1 polymer ?
#
loop_
_entity_poly.entity_id
_entity_poly.type
_entity_poly.pdbx_seq_one_letter_code
_entity_poly.pdbx_strand_id
1 'polypeptide(L)'
;FFFGMWSLVVLSWLFCTYGGETTPASSPVVPGVPPLQRSNYQGPQFECDRSARVMPIEHVNDDYCDCADGSDEPGTSACSGSSTPFWCANVGHKATTIPSSRVRDGICDCCDGSDEVGKTGEGPCHDACAKEAQEAARLREEKAERIQRAKGARLEAMAIGREARAQRQAR
;
A
#
# COMPACT_ATOMS: atom_id res chain seq x y z
N PHE A 1 10.99 -25.85 70.81
CA PHE A 1 10.78 -24.57 71.52
C PHE A 1 11.85 -23.61 71.03
N PHE A 2 11.60 -22.89 69.94
CA PHE A 2 10.93 -21.57 69.83
C PHE A 2 11.93 -20.39 69.98
N PHE A 3 12.06 -19.63 68.88
CA PHE A 3 12.64 -18.28 68.70
C PHE A 3 14.14 -18.08 68.96
N GLY A 4 14.91 -17.33 68.17
CA GLY A 4 14.59 -16.46 67.03
C GLY A 4 15.87 -15.71 66.65
N MET A 5 16.30 -15.79 65.40
CA MET A 5 17.43 -15.03 64.86
C MET A 5 16.89 -13.75 64.23
N TRP A 6 17.15 -12.62 64.88
CA TRP A 6 16.98 -11.28 64.30
C TRP A 6 18.31 -10.55 64.44
N SER A 7 19.03 -10.35 63.34
CA SER A 7 19.96 -9.22 63.18
C SER A 7 20.20 -8.93 61.70
N LEU A 8 19.37 -8.01 61.22
CA LEU A 8 19.57 -6.99 60.18
C LEU A 8 20.88 -7.04 59.38
N VAL A 9 20.77 -7.30 58.07
CA VAL A 9 21.70 -6.71 57.06
C VAL A 9 20.92 -6.30 55.80
N VAL A 10 20.69 -4.99 55.72
CA VAL A 10 20.79 -4.08 54.57
C VAL A 10 20.29 -4.54 53.18
N LEU A 11 19.21 -3.86 52.78
CA LEU A 11 18.84 -3.47 51.41
C LEU A 11 19.93 -3.65 50.33
N SER A 12 19.67 -4.55 49.40
CA SER A 12 20.12 -4.36 48.02
C SER A 12 18.98 -4.78 47.10
N TRP A 13 18.10 -3.81 46.84
CA TRP A 13 17.21 -3.83 45.68
C TRP A 13 18.07 -3.80 44.42
N LEU A 14 18.52 -4.97 43.96
CA LEU A 14 18.92 -5.14 42.57
C LEU A 14 17.64 -5.24 41.74
N PHE A 15 17.04 -4.09 41.47
CA PHE A 15 16.34 -3.89 40.22
C PHE A 15 17.36 -4.12 39.10
N CYS A 16 17.36 -5.31 38.51
CA CYS A 16 17.80 -5.43 37.13
C CYS A 16 16.83 -4.57 36.31
N THR A 17 17.28 -3.36 36.00
CA THR A 17 16.70 -2.48 35.00
C THR A 17 16.45 -3.30 33.75
N TYR A 18 15.17 -3.53 33.44
CA TYR A 18 14.72 -4.04 32.16
C TYR A 18 15.24 -3.04 31.12
N GLY A 19 16.35 -3.38 30.47
CA GLY A 19 16.82 -2.65 29.30
C GLY A 19 15.72 -2.79 28.26
N GLY A 20 14.93 -1.72 28.09
CA GLY A 20 14.00 -1.61 26.99
C GLY A 20 14.80 -1.78 25.70
N GLU A 21 14.56 -2.89 25.03
CA GLU A 21 15.03 -3.13 23.69
C GLU A 21 14.41 -2.06 22.81
N THR A 22 15.18 -1.02 22.51
CA THR A 22 14.79 -0.01 21.52
C THR A 22 14.80 -0.72 20.18
N THR A 23 13.65 -1.28 19.79
CA THR A 23 13.40 -1.56 18.39
C THR A 23 13.69 -0.26 17.63
N PRO A 24 14.47 -0.29 16.53
CA PRO A 24 14.60 0.89 15.70
C PRO A 24 13.19 1.27 15.27
N ALA A 25 12.71 2.43 15.74
CA ALA A 25 11.43 2.97 15.32
C ALA A 25 11.46 3.02 13.79
N SER A 26 10.66 2.16 13.15
CA SER A 26 10.40 2.31 11.72
C SER A 26 9.93 3.74 11.52
N SER A 27 10.63 4.53 10.71
CA SER A 27 10.20 5.88 10.38
C SER A 27 8.70 5.86 10.05
N PRO A 28 7.92 6.80 10.58
CA PRO A 28 6.48 6.82 10.37
C PRO A 28 6.21 6.74 8.87
N VAL A 29 5.45 5.72 8.46
CA VAL A 29 5.09 5.53 7.06
C VAL A 29 4.13 6.66 6.68
N VAL A 30 4.57 7.54 5.80
CA VAL A 30 3.73 8.65 5.30
C VAL A 30 2.63 8.07 4.42
N PRO A 31 1.33 8.28 4.76
CA PRO A 31 0.21 7.77 3.97
C PRO A 31 0.25 8.28 2.53
N GLY A 32 -0.17 7.43 1.60
CA GLY A 32 -0.26 7.77 0.17
C GLY A 32 1.08 7.89 -0.57
N VAL A 33 2.23 7.62 0.07
CA VAL A 33 3.55 7.68 -0.55
C VAL A 33 4.08 6.27 -0.92
N PRO A 34 4.48 6.03 -2.18
CA PRO A 34 5.07 4.76 -2.58
C PRO A 34 6.47 4.57 -1.96
N PRO A 35 6.92 3.32 -1.74
CA PRO A 35 8.18 3.03 -1.05
C PRO A 35 9.41 3.77 -1.59
N LEU A 36 9.48 3.99 -2.90
CA LEU A 36 10.60 4.65 -3.56
C LEU A 36 10.69 6.16 -3.29
N GLN A 37 9.60 6.81 -2.87
CA GLN A 37 9.55 8.26 -2.63
C GLN A 37 9.55 8.62 -1.14
N ARG A 38 9.47 7.64 -0.24
CA ARG A 38 9.39 7.88 1.22
C ARG A 38 10.59 8.62 1.80
N SER A 39 11.74 8.62 1.14
CA SER A 39 12.91 9.40 1.56
C SER A 39 12.70 10.91 1.46
N ASN A 40 11.84 11.36 0.53
CA ASN A 40 11.58 12.79 0.31
C ASN A 40 10.78 13.41 1.46
N TYR A 41 10.09 12.58 2.25
CA TYR A 41 9.24 12.99 3.36
C TYR A 41 9.89 12.73 4.72
N GLN A 42 11.23 12.79 4.78
CA GLN A 42 11.99 12.58 6.01
C GLN A 42 12.66 13.88 6.48
N GLY A 43 12.77 14.04 7.80
CA GLY A 43 13.41 15.19 8.42
C GLY A 43 12.42 16.31 8.76
N PRO A 44 12.94 17.48 9.17
CA PRO A 44 12.11 18.59 9.67
C PRO A 44 11.56 19.48 8.55
N GLN A 45 12.06 19.36 7.32
CA GLN A 45 11.68 20.15 6.17
C GLN A 45 11.30 19.25 5.00
N PHE A 46 10.39 19.74 4.18
CA PHE A 46 9.93 19.12 2.94
C PHE A 46 10.16 20.10 1.79
N GLU A 47 10.56 19.59 0.62
CA GLU A 47 10.71 20.36 -0.61
C GLU A 47 9.69 19.85 -1.63
N CYS A 48 8.86 20.74 -2.18
CA CYS A 48 7.91 20.39 -3.23
C CYS A 48 8.64 19.87 -4.47
N ASP A 49 8.16 18.78 -5.06
CA ASP A 49 8.84 18.05 -6.15
C ASP A 49 9.17 18.91 -7.39
N ARG A 50 8.32 19.89 -7.74
CA ARG A 50 8.46 20.69 -8.98
C ARG A 50 8.70 22.19 -8.80
N SER A 51 8.65 22.72 -7.57
CA SER A 51 8.72 24.17 -7.34
C SER A 51 9.91 24.61 -6.48
N ALA A 52 10.73 23.68 -5.99
CA ALA A 52 11.84 23.94 -5.05
C ALA A 52 11.42 24.77 -3.81
N ARG A 53 10.10 24.86 -3.55
CA ARG A 53 9.54 25.51 -2.37
C ARG A 53 9.81 24.58 -1.19
N VAL A 54 10.46 25.12 -0.16
CA VAL A 54 10.75 24.39 1.08
C VAL A 54 9.79 24.85 2.18
N MET A 55 9.27 23.90 2.95
CA MET A 55 8.32 24.11 4.03
C MET A 55 8.61 23.16 5.20
N PRO A 56 8.10 23.44 6.41
CA PRO A 56 8.18 22.50 7.52
C PRO A 56 7.46 21.19 7.20
N ILE A 57 7.98 20.05 7.69
CA ILE A 57 7.37 18.71 7.45
C ILE A 57 5.95 18.59 8.02
N GLU A 58 5.59 19.43 8.98
CA GLU A 58 4.25 19.52 9.59
C GLU A 58 3.15 20.01 8.64
N HIS A 59 3.53 20.63 7.52
CA HIS A 59 2.59 20.97 6.45
C HIS A 59 2.35 19.81 5.46
N VAL A 60 3.02 18.67 5.62
CA VAL A 60 2.73 17.49 4.80
C VAL A 60 1.52 16.76 5.38
N ASN A 61 0.52 16.50 4.54
CA ASN A 61 -0.75 15.87 4.90
C ASN A 61 -1.52 16.63 5.98
N ASP A 62 -1.50 17.96 5.92
CA ASP A 62 -2.16 18.83 6.90
C ASP A 62 -3.60 19.21 6.50
N ASP A 63 -4.08 18.67 5.38
CA ASP A 63 -5.34 19.00 4.70
C ASP A 63 -5.35 20.39 4.04
N TYR A 64 -4.19 20.96 3.71
CA TYR A 64 -4.05 22.19 2.95
C TYR A 64 -3.10 22.02 1.75
N CYS A 65 -3.47 22.55 0.59
CA CYS A 65 -2.66 22.41 -0.62
C CYS A 65 -1.66 23.57 -0.77
N ASP A 66 -0.44 23.35 -0.30
CA ASP A 66 0.67 24.28 -0.34
C ASP A 66 1.52 24.13 -1.61
N CYS A 67 1.79 22.93 -2.09
CA CYS A 67 2.56 22.76 -3.32
C CYS A 67 1.66 22.83 -4.55
N ALA A 68 2.09 23.59 -5.57
CA ALA A 68 1.34 23.69 -6.83
C ALA A 68 1.25 22.36 -7.60
N ASP A 69 2.16 21.42 -7.33
CA ASP A 69 2.10 20.05 -7.85
C ASP A 69 1.36 19.07 -6.93
N GLY A 70 0.98 19.50 -5.72
CA GLY A 70 0.31 18.70 -4.69
C GLY A 70 1.18 17.65 -4.02
N SER A 71 2.51 17.75 -4.12
CA SER A 71 3.45 16.77 -3.55
C SER A 71 3.46 16.75 -2.00
N ASP A 72 2.97 17.80 -1.36
CA ASP A 72 2.76 17.95 0.08
C ASP A 72 1.56 17.17 0.63
N GLU A 73 0.56 16.87 -0.20
CA GLU A 73 -0.68 16.19 0.23
C GLU A 73 -0.85 14.80 -0.42
N PRO A 74 0.12 13.88 -0.30
CA PRO A 74 -0.01 12.53 -0.87
C PRO A 74 -1.07 11.68 -0.16
N GLY A 75 -1.41 12.00 1.09
CA GLY A 75 -2.26 11.25 2.01
C GLY A 75 -3.60 11.92 2.35
N THR A 76 -3.96 13.01 1.64
CA THR A 76 -5.23 13.73 1.81
C THR A 76 -5.85 14.07 0.45
N SER A 77 -7.07 14.64 0.47
CA SER A 77 -7.76 15.14 -0.72
C SER A 77 -7.58 16.65 -0.98
N ALA A 78 -6.76 17.34 -0.18
CA ALA A 78 -6.61 18.81 -0.25
C ALA A 78 -6.09 19.27 -1.62
N CYS A 79 -5.20 18.49 -2.25
CA CYS A 79 -4.69 18.75 -3.60
C CYS A 79 -5.43 17.94 -4.69
N SER A 80 -6.74 17.69 -4.56
CA SER A 80 -7.55 16.94 -5.54
C SER A 80 -7.57 17.50 -6.98
N GLY A 81 -7.25 18.78 -7.16
CA GLY A 81 -7.07 19.39 -8.49
C GLY A 81 -5.67 19.17 -9.10
N SER A 82 -4.73 18.61 -8.34
CA SER A 82 -3.39 18.27 -8.78
C SER A 82 -3.35 16.89 -9.46
N SER A 83 -2.17 16.50 -9.98
CA SER A 83 -1.95 15.19 -10.58
C SER A 83 -1.22 14.21 -9.66
N THR A 84 -1.07 14.54 -8.37
CA THR A 84 -0.42 13.65 -7.41
C THR A 84 -1.41 12.55 -7.01
N PRO A 85 -1.07 11.27 -7.22
CA PRO A 85 -1.95 10.17 -6.83
C PRO A 85 -1.71 9.73 -5.38
N PHE A 86 -2.74 9.20 -4.74
CA PHE A 86 -2.60 8.47 -3.48
C PHE A 86 -2.18 7.02 -3.75
N TRP A 87 -1.15 6.55 -3.05
CA TRP A 87 -0.65 5.18 -3.16
C TRP A 87 -1.33 4.22 -2.17
N CYS A 88 -2.10 3.26 -2.69
CA CYS A 88 -2.57 2.11 -1.93
C CYS A 88 -1.49 1.01 -1.95
N ALA A 89 -1.00 0.61 -0.77
CA ALA A 89 -0.02 -0.46 -0.68
C ALA A 89 -0.61 -1.82 -1.06
N ASN A 90 -1.88 -2.06 -0.68
CA ASN A 90 -2.64 -3.28 -0.95
C ASN A 90 -1.81 -4.54 -0.66
N VAL A 91 -1.24 -4.63 0.54
CA VAL A 91 -0.32 -5.72 0.91
C VAL A 91 -1.01 -7.08 0.71
N GLY A 92 -0.33 -8.02 0.05
CA GLY A 92 -0.92 -9.32 -0.30
C GLY A 92 -1.81 -9.30 -1.56
N HIS A 93 -2.05 -8.12 -2.14
CA HIS A 93 -2.67 -7.93 -3.44
C HIS A 93 -1.81 -7.01 -4.34
N LYS A 94 -2.40 -6.46 -5.40
CA LYS A 94 -1.72 -5.57 -6.34
C LYS A 94 -1.79 -4.13 -5.80
N ALA A 95 -0.63 -3.55 -5.55
CA ALA A 95 -0.51 -2.12 -5.26
C ALA A 95 -1.10 -1.28 -6.40
N THR A 96 -1.82 -0.23 -6.05
CA THR A 96 -2.52 0.64 -7.00
C THR A 96 -2.45 2.09 -6.55
N THR A 97 -2.81 2.98 -7.46
CA THR A 97 -2.94 4.41 -7.19
C THR A 97 -4.37 4.85 -7.43
N ILE A 98 -4.86 5.76 -6.59
CA ILE A 98 -6.16 6.41 -6.77
C ILE A 98 -5.97 7.92 -6.88
N PRO A 99 -6.92 8.66 -7.49
CA PRO A 99 -6.90 10.12 -7.47
C PRO A 99 -7.04 10.64 -6.03
N SER A 100 -6.35 11.74 -5.67
CA SER A 100 -6.49 12.35 -4.34
C SER A 100 -7.92 12.74 -3.99
N SER A 101 -8.78 12.98 -4.98
CA SER A 101 -10.21 13.26 -4.74
C SER A 101 -10.96 12.12 -4.04
N ARG A 102 -10.40 10.90 -4.03
CA ARG A 102 -10.98 9.71 -3.40
C ARG A 102 -10.37 9.38 -2.04
N VAL A 103 -9.60 10.30 -1.48
CA VAL A 103 -9.00 10.12 -0.16
C VAL A 103 -9.92 10.78 0.85
N ARG A 104 -10.43 9.99 1.80
CA ARG A 104 -11.40 10.42 2.83
C ARG A 104 -12.70 10.96 2.23
N ASP A 105 -13.18 10.36 1.15
CA ASP A 105 -14.45 10.72 0.51
C ASP A 105 -15.65 9.88 0.99
N GLY A 106 -15.40 8.90 1.87
CA GLY A 106 -16.38 7.99 2.44
C GLY A 106 -16.58 6.70 1.64
N ILE A 107 -15.82 6.48 0.57
CA ILE A 107 -15.90 5.31 -0.30
C ILE A 107 -14.60 4.50 -0.19
N CYS A 108 -14.70 3.19 -0.03
CA CYS A 108 -13.53 2.31 0.01
C CYS A 108 -13.05 1.98 -1.41
N ASP A 109 -12.01 2.67 -1.89
CA ASP A 109 -11.35 2.45 -3.18
C ASP A 109 -10.11 1.56 -3.06
N CYS A 110 -9.30 1.69 -2.00
CA CYS A 110 -8.19 0.78 -1.75
C CYS A 110 -8.70 -0.51 -1.08
N CYS A 111 -8.20 -1.69 -1.50
CA CYS A 111 -8.61 -2.95 -0.86
C CYS A 111 -8.12 -3.06 0.59
N ASP A 112 -7.08 -2.32 0.96
CA ASP A 112 -6.56 -2.25 2.33
C ASP A 112 -7.30 -1.19 3.17
N GLY A 113 -8.20 -0.42 2.57
CA GLY A 113 -8.96 0.67 3.21
C GLY A 113 -8.12 1.87 3.63
N SER A 114 -6.86 1.98 3.17
CA SER A 114 -5.93 3.03 3.60
C SER A 114 -6.31 4.44 3.16
N ASP A 115 -7.17 4.56 2.16
CA ASP A 115 -7.75 5.79 1.63
C ASP A 115 -8.75 6.48 2.57
N GLU A 116 -9.43 5.71 3.41
CA GLU A 116 -10.50 6.21 4.29
C GLU A 116 -10.10 6.29 5.77
N VAL A 117 -8.80 6.36 6.03
CA VAL A 117 -8.26 6.50 7.40
C VAL A 117 -8.24 7.97 7.82
N GLY A 118 -8.90 8.28 8.93
CA GLY A 118 -8.90 9.60 9.54
C GLY A 118 -7.63 9.90 10.34
N LYS A 119 -7.55 11.11 10.93
CA LYS A 119 -6.40 11.54 11.76
C LYS A 119 -6.17 10.65 12.99
N THR A 120 -7.19 9.93 13.44
CA THR A 120 -7.12 8.98 14.57
C THR A 120 -6.57 7.60 14.18
N GLY A 121 -6.31 7.35 12.90
CA GLY A 121 -5.87 6.04 12.42
C GLY A 121 -7.00 5.01 12.24
N GLU A 122 -8.26 5.44 12.41
CA GLU A 122 -9.45 4.61 12.23
C GLU A 122 -10.23 5.07 10.99
N GLY A 123 -10.89 4.13 10.31
CA GLY A 123 -11.69 4.36 9.12
C GLY A 123 -12.83 3.33 9.00
N PRO A 124 -13.86 3.60 8.18
CA PRO A 124 -15.00 2.70 8.00
C PRO A 124 -14.67 1.46 7.15
N CYS A 125 -13.54 1.46 6.44
CA CYS A 125 -13.15 0.42 5.50
C CYS A 125 -12.44 -0.77 6.17
N HIS A 126 -12.65 -1.96 5.61
CA HIS A 126 -12.03 -3.20 6.08
C HIS A 126 -11.03 -3.71 5.03
N ASP A 127 -9.95 -4.35 5.48
CA ASP A 127 -9.00 -4.99 4.57
C ASP A 127 -9.65 -6.22 3.88
N ALA A 128 -9.80 -6.11 2.57
CA ALA A 128 -10.32 -7.14 1.67
C ALA A 128 -9.26 -7.67 0.69
N CYS A 129 -8.01 -7.20 0.76
CA CYS A 129 -6.98 -7.48 -0.25
C CYS A 129 -6.73 -8.98 -0.45
N ALA A 130 -6.71 -9.76 0.63
CA ALA A 130 -6.51 -11.21 0.52
C ALA A 130 -7.65 -11.91 -0.24
N LYS A 131 -8.90 -11.47 -0.05
CA LYS A 131 -10.06 -12.04 -0.76
C LYS A 131 -10.02 -11.67 -2.24
N GLU A 132 -9.78 -10.40 -2.54
CA GLU A 132 -9.66 -9.93 -3.93
C GLU A 132 -8.52 -10.63 -4.68
N ALA A 133 -7.38 -10.84 -4.02
CA ALA A 133 -6.26 -11.56 -4.60
C ALA A 133 -6.62 -13.00 -4.99
N GLN A 134 -7.37 -13.71 -4.14
CA GLN A 134 -7.85 -15.06 -4.41
C GLN A 134 -8.85 -15.09 -5.58
N GLU A 135 -9.81 -14.18 -5.59
CA GLU A 135 -10.79 -14.08 -6.68
C GLU A 135 -10.13 -13.72 -8.00
N ALA A 136 -9.19 -12.78 -7.99
CA ALA A 136 -8.43 -12.39 -9.17
C ALA A 136 -7.54 -13.54 -9.69
N ALA A 137 -6.98 -14.36 -8.80
CA ALA A 137 -6.24 -15.56 -9.19
C ALA A 137 -7.15 -16.57 -9.91
N ARG A 138 -8.31 -16.89 -9.32
CA ARG A 138 -9.32 -17.78 -9.92
C ARG A 138 -9.75 -17.29 -11.31
N LEU A 139 -10.09 -16.01 -11.44
CA LEU A 139 -10.51 -15.43 -12.72
C LEU A 139 -9.38 -15.44 -13.77
N ARG A 140 -8.11 -15.29 -13.36
CA ARG A 140 -6.97 -15.38 -14.27
C ARG A 140 -6.78 -16.80 -14.80
N GLU A 141 -6.95 -17.82 -13.96
CA GLU A 141 -6.88 -19.23 -14.37
C GLU A 141 -8.00 -19.58 -15.36
N GLU A 142 -9.25 -19.23 -15.04
CA GLU A 142 -10.39 -19.44 -15.93
C GLU A 142 -10.21 -18.73 -17.28
N LYS A 143 -9.73 -17.49 -17.26
CA LYS A 143 -9.44 -16.73 -18.48
C LYS A 143 -8.30 -17.35 -19.28
N ALA A 144 -7.25 -17.84 -18.62
CA ALA A 144 -6.13 -18.51 -19.27
C ALA A 144 -6.62 -19.78 -19.98
N GLU A 145 -7.43 -20.61 -19.31
CA GLU A 145 -8.01 -21.81 -19.91
C GLU A 145 -8.87 -21.48 -21.14
N ARG A 146 -9.75 -20.47 -21.04
CA ARG A 146 -10.57 -20.01 -22.17
C ARG A 146 -9.72 -19.57 -23.36
N ILE A 147 -8.64 -18.83 -23.09
CA ILE A 147 -7.70 -18.39 -24.12
C ILE A 147 -6.98 -19.59 -24.75
N GLN A 148 -6.58 -20.60 -23.96
CA GLN A 148 -5.94 -21.80 -24.50
C GLN A 148 -6.88 -22.61 -25.39
N ARG A 149 -8.14 -22.81 -24.98
CA ARG A 149 -9.15 -23.47 -25.83
C ARG A 149 -9.36 -22.73 -27.14
N ALA A 150 -9.49 -21.40 -27.08
CA ALA A 150 -9.64 -20.57 -28.28
C ALA A 150 -8.42 -20.63 -29.21
N LYS A 151 -7.20 -20.66 -28.64
CA LYS A 151 -5.96 -20.86 -29.41
C LYS A 151 -5.93 -22.24 -30.08
N GLY A 152 -6.31 -23.30 -29.38
CA GLY A 152 -6.40 -24.66 -29.91
C GLY A 152 -7.34 -24.74 -31.11
N ALA A 153 -8.58 -24.26 -30.96
CA ALA A 153 -9.56 -24.24 -32.05
C ALA A 153 -9.08 -23.42 -33.27
N ARG A 154 -8.38 -22.30 -33.04
CA ARG A 154 -7.80 -21.50 -34.13
C ARG A 154 -6.70 -22.25 -34.88
N LEU A 155 -5.82 -22.96 -34.17
CA LEU A 155 -4.75 -23.75 -34.79
C LEU A 155 -5.32 -24.92 -35.61
N GLU A 156 -6.34 -25.58 -35.07
CA GLU A 156 -7.05 -26.66 -35.78
C GLU A 156 -7.72 -26.14 -37.06
N ALA A 157 -8.47 -25.03 -36.98
CA ALA A 157 -9.08 -24.42 -38.16
C ALA A 157 -8.04 -23.99 -39.20
N MET A 158 -6.87 -23.51 -38.77
CA MET A 158 -5.76 -23.19 -39.67
C MET A 158 -5.18 -24.44 -40.34
N ALA A 159 -5.05 -25.56 -39.62
CA ALA A 159 -4.58 -26.82 -40.18
C ALA A 159 -5.55 -27.36 -41.24
N ILE A 160 -6.84 -27.44 -40.92
CA ILE A 160 -7.91 -27.83 -41.86
C ILE A 160 -7.88 -26.91 -43.09
N GLY A 161 -7.75 -25.60 -42.88
CA GLY A 161 -7.67 -24.62 -43.97
C GLY A 161 -6.43 -24.81 -44.88
N ARG A 162 -5.29 -25.23 -44.32
CA ARG A 162 -4.07 -25.54 -45.10
C ARG A 162 -4.25 -26.83 -45.91
N GLU A 163 -4.79 -27.87 -45.29
CA GLU A 163 -5.06 -29.16 -45.96
C GLU A 163 -6.05 -29.00 -47.13
N ALA A 164 -7.16 -28.28 -46.91
CA ALA A 164 -8.14 -28.03 -47.96
C ALA A 164 -7.55 -27.23 -49.14
N ARG A 165 -6.61 -26.30 -48.89
CA ARG A 165 -5.90 -25.58 -49.96
C ARG A 165 -4.94 -26.49 -50.73
N ALA A 166 -4.20 -27.35 -50.05
CA ALA A 166 -3.29 -28.32 -50.68
C ALA A 166 -4.06 -29.29 -51.59
N GLN A 167 -5.20 -29.82 -51.13
CA GLN A 167 -6.05 -30.70 -51.94
C GLN A 167 -6.61 -30.02 -53.19
N ARG A 168 -6.92 -28.72 -53.13
CA ARG A 168 -7.37 -27.95 -54.30
C ARG A 168 -6.28 -27.71 -55.32
N GLN A 169 -5.02 -27.57 -54.90
CA GLN A 169 -3.87 -27.38 -55.79
C GLN A 169 -3.42 -28.67 -56.46
N ALA A 170 -3.74 -29.83 -55.88
CA ALA A 170 -3.40 -31.14 -56.41
C ALA A 170 -4.42 -31.68 -57.45
N ARG A 171 -5.46 -30.92 -57.76
CA ARG A 171 -6.47 -31.22 -58.79
C ARG A 171 -6.22 -30.37 -60.03
#